data_AF-A0A7X2FSP4-F1
#
_entry.id   AF-A0A7X2FSP4-F1
#
_cell.length_a   1.000
_cell.length_b   1.000
_cell.length_c   1.000
_cell.angle_alpha   90.00
_cell.angle_beta   90.00
_cell.angle_gamma   90.00
#
_symmetry.space_group_name_H-M   'P 1'
#
loop_
_entity.id
_entity.type
_entity.pdbx_description
1 polymer ?
#
loop_
_entity_poly.entity_id
_entity_poly.type
_entity_poly.pdbx_seq_one_letter_code
_entity_poly.pdbx_strand_id
1 'polypeptide(L)'
;MLNTALWDDKRPWLDIVASKRTTSGNSALEGNPLLPLYGPLIDCDSRPDSFVMAQLGQSLDGRIATASGHSHYINGRSALIHLHRLRALMDAVIVGVGTALADNPALTVRHATGPSPARIIIDPNSRLTMNEACLTDDRARRIVLRRGSAAHVIDSSGVEIITMPGNDTGALSPPAIITRLAEAGLTRLLVEGGAHTVSAFLAARALDRMHFLVGPMIIGSGPAGLTLPVIETLKEAIRPSMKSYNLPEGDMLIDCAFTGTEGEK
;
A
#
# COMPACT_ATOMS: atom_id res chain seq x y z
N MET A 1 -1.85 6.20 23.56
CA MET A 1 -1.70 4.77 23.19
C MET A 1 -3.00 4.28 22.58
N LEU A 2 -2.96 3.54 21.47
CA LEU A 2 -4.13 2.83 20.97
C LEU A 2 -4.24 1.52 21.78
N ASN A 3 -5.23 1.43 22.69
CA ASN A 3 -5.43 0.23 23.52
C ASN A 3 -6.05 -0.93 22.70
N THR A 4 -5.84 -2.17 23.12
CA THR A 4 -6.40 -3.40 22.53
C THR A 4 -7.90 -3.31 22.29
N ALA A 5 -8.65 -2.72 23.22
CA ALA A 5 -10.09 -2.52 23.09
C ALA A 5 -10.50 -1.73 21.83
N LEU A 6 -9.66 -0.82 21.31
CA LEU A 6 -9.94 -0.02 20.11
C LEU A 6 -9.75 -0.81 18.80
N TRP A 7 -9.00 -1.92 18.84
CA TRP A 7 -8.80 -2.79 17.70
C TRP A 7 -9.92 -3.82 17.58
N ASP A 8 -10.52 -4.22 18.71
CA ASP A 8 -11.66 -5.12 18.76
C ASP A 8 -13.02 -4.40 18.69
N ASP A 9 -13.12 -3.16 19.19
CA ASP A 9 -14.34 -2.34 19.05
C ASP A 9 -14.52 -1.89 17.60
N LYS A 10 -15.63 -2.33 17.01
CA LYS A 10 -15.98 -2.02 15.63
C LYS A 10 -16.56 -0.62 15.48
N ARG A 11 -17.12 0.00 16.54
CA ARG A 11 -17.84 1.28 16.41
C ARG A 11 -16.95 2.43 15.92
N PRO A 12 -15.80 2.73 16.54
CA PRO A 12 -14.94 3.81 16.05
C PRO A 12 -14.48 3.59 14.61
N TRP A 13 -14.31 2.33 14.22
CA TRP A 13 -13.94 1.99 12.85
C TRP A 13 -15.09 2.17 11.85
N LEU A 14 -16.32 1.83 12.22
CA LEU A 14 -17.49 2.01 11.36
C LEU A 14 -17.72 3.49 11.04
N ASP A 15 -17.52 4.37 12.02
CA ASP A 15 -17.62 5.82 11.80
C ASP A 15 -16.59 6.29 10.77
N ILE A 16 -15.33 5.85 10.91
CA ILE A 16 -14.23 6.16 9.97
C ILE A 16 -14.57 5.70 8.54
N VAL A 17 -15.07 4.47 8.38
CA VAL A 17 -15.43 3.94 7.06
C VAL A 17 -16.65 4.63 6.47
N ALA A 18 -17.62 5.02 7.29
CA ALA A 18 -18.80 5.75 6.84
C ALA A 18 -18.46 7.17 6.37
N SER A 19 -17.46 7.82 6.97
CA SER A 19 -16.96 9.12 6.55
C SER A 19 -16.18 9.08 5.23
N LYS A 20 -15.71 7.89 4.80
CA LYS A 20 -15.08 7.68 3.49
C LYS A 20 -16.05 8.14 2.39
N ARG A 21 -15.69 9.20 1.65
CA ARG A 21 -16.47 9.81 0.53
C ARG A 21 -17.59 10.78 0.94
N THR A 22 -17.66 11.21 2.20
CA THR A 22 -18.55 12.30 2.61
C THR A 22 -17.82 13.64 2.56
N THR A 23 -18.48 14.68 2.06
CA THR A 23 -17.95 16.06 2.03
C THR A 23 -17.86 16.71 3.42
N SER A 24 -18.40 16.06 4.46
CA SER A 24 -18.41 16.53 5.85
C SER A 24 -17.06 16.44 6.58
N GLY A 25 -16.06 15.77 5.99
CA GLY A 25 -14.67 15.71 6.48
C GLY A 25 -14.52 15.16 7.90
N ASN A 26 -13.34 15.39 8.49
CA ASN A 26 -12.99 14.94 9.85
C ASN A 26 -13.83 15.57 10.99
N SER A 27 -14.62 16.62 10.74
CA SER A 27 -15.41 17.30 11.78
C SER A 27 -16.50 16.41 12.40
N ALA A 28 -17.09 15.50 11.61
CA ALA A 28 -18.09 14.54 12.07
C ALA A 28 -17.49 13.41 12.93
N LEU A 29 -16.16 13.32 13.02
CA LEU A 29 -15.42 12.29 13.73
C LEU A 29 -14.77 12.83 15.01
N GLU A 30 -15.16 14.03 15.47
CA GLU A 30 -14.61 14.60 16.70
C GLU A 30 -14.81 13.64 17.89
N GLY A 31 -13.72 13.40 18.64
CA GLY A 31 -13.71 12.41 19.73
C GLY A 31 -13.48 10.96 19.29
N ASN A 32 -13.43 10.66 17.98
CA ASN A 32 -13.11 9.31 17.51
C ASN A 32 -11.62 8.99 17.79
N PRO A 33 -11.30 7.93 18.56
CA PRO A 33 -9.93 7.61 18.97
C PRO A 33 -9.03 7.14 17.80
N LEU A 34 -9.61 6.78 16.66
CA LEU A 34 -8.89 6.37 15.46
C LEU A 34 -8.58 7.56 14.54
N LEU A 35 -9.21 8.72 14.75
CA LEU A 35 -9.06 9.91 13.93
C LEU A 35 -7.60 10.37 13.76
N PRO A 36 -6.73 10.37 14.79
CA PRO A 36 -5.33 10.79 14.60
C PRO A 36 -4.56 9.94 13.58
N LEU A 37 -4.91 8.65 13.46
CA LEU A 37 -4.23 7.71 12.57
C LEU A 37 -4.85 7.73 11.16
N TYR A 38 -6.18 7.65 11.07
CA TYR A 38 -6.89 7.49 9.79
C TYR A 38 -7.46 8.79 9.23
N GLY A 39 -7.61 9.85 10.03
CA GLY A 39 -8.11 11.15 9.57
C GLY A 39 -7.34 11.72 8.37
N PRO A 40 -6.00 11.65 8.34
CA PRO A 40 -5.24 12.09 7.17
C PRO A 40 -5.44 11.21 5.92
N LEU A 41 -6.05 10.02 6.06
CA LEU A 41 -6.43 9.13 4.95
C LEU A 41 -7.86 9.39 4.43
N ILE A 42 -8.63 10.18 5.18
CA ILE A 42 -10.01 10.56 4.86
C ILE A 42 -10.02 11.95 4.23
N ASP A 43 -9.28 12.90 4.82
CA ASP A 43 -9.13 14.29 4.35
C ASP A 43 -8.04 14.43 3.26
N CYS A 44 -7.91 13.44 2.37
CA CYS A 44 -6.88 13.42 1.33
C CYS A 44 -7.17 14.38 0.16
N ASP A 45 -7.21 15.68 0.44
CA ASP A 45 -7.38 16.75 -0.57
C ASP A 45 -6.03 17.38 -0.98
N SER A 46 -4.90 16.86 -0.48
CA SER A 46 -3.57 17.48 -0.68
C SER A 46 -2.98 17.32 -2.08
N ARG A 47 -3.51 16.43 -2.92
CA ARG A 47 -3.30 16.42 -4.37
C ARG A 47 -4.68 16.47 -5.03
N PRO A 48 -4.95 17.40 -5.96
CA PRO A 48 -6.28 17.49 -6.57
C PRO A 48 -6.68 16.22 -7.34
N ASP A 49 -5.71 15.41 -7.79
CA ASP A 49 -5.96 14.31 -8.73
C ASP A 49 -5.83 12.89 -8.16
N SER A 50 -5.02 12.65 -7.10
CA SER A 50 -4.85 11.30 -6.48
C SER A 50 -4.08 11.34 -5.16
N PHE A 51 -4.43 10.47 -4.21
CA PHE A 51 -3.69 10.20 -2.97
C PHE A 51 -3.06 8.81 -3.01
N VAL A 52 -1.75 8.74 -2.77
CA VAL A 52 -0.99 7.49 -2.82
C VAL A 52 -0.29 7.23 -1.50
N MET A 53 -0.59 6.09 -0.89
CA MET A 53 0.11 5.63 0.28
C MET A 53 0.75 4.26 0.08
N ALA A 54 1.82 3.98 0.82
CA ALA A 54 2.40 2.65 0.90
C ALA A 54 2.26 2.05 2.30
N GLN A 55 2.21 0.73 2.38
CA GLN A 55 2.34 -0.01 3.64
C GLN A 55 3.44 -1.07 3.50
N LEU A 56 4.37 -1.10 4.47
CA LEU A 56 5.44 -2.08 4.53
C LEU A 56 5.53 -2.72 5.92
N GLY A 57 5.35 -4.04 5.99
CA GLY A 57 5.59 -4.82 7.21
C GLY A 57 7.04 -5.29 7.26
N GLN A 58 7.73 -5.10 8.37
CA GLN A 58 9.14 -5.50 8.52
C GLN A 58 9.50 -5.86 9.97
N SER A 59 10.61 -6.57 10.14
CA SER A 59 11.28 -6.78 11.43
C SER A 59 11.97 -5.50 11.94
N LEU A 60 12.44 -5.52 13.19
CA LEU A 60 13.20 -4.42 13.80
C LEU A 60 14.47 -4.06 13.02
N ASP A 61 15.10 -5.05 12.39
CA ASP A 61 16.29 -4.90 11.53
C ASP A 61 15.95 -4.67 10.05
N GLY A 62 14.70 -4.29 9.74
CA GLY A 62 14.27 -3.81 8.43
C GLY A 62 14.10 -4.89 7.36
N ARG A 63 13.82 -6.14 7.77
CA ARG A 63 13.67 -7.28 6.85
C ARG A 63 12.21 -7.67 6.66
N ILE A 64 11.89 -8.14 5.45
CA ILE A 64 10.51 -8.47 5.06
C ILE A 64 10.25 -9.96 4.85
N ALA A 65 11.31 -10.77 4.91
CA ALA A 65 11.26 -12.22 4.85
C ALA A 65 12.58 -12.79 5.39
N THR A 66 12.64 -14.10 5.60
CA THR A 66 13.91 -14.82 5.71
C THR A 66 14.63 -14.90 4.35
N ALA A 67 15.89 -15.32 4.33
CA ALA A 67 16.61 -15.58 3.08
C ALA A 67 15.96 -16.70 2.22
N SER A 68 15.21 -17.61 2.85
CA SER A 68 14.42 -18.64 2.17
C SER A 68 13.03 -18.17 1.73
N GLY A 69 12.71 -16.88 1.88
CA GLY A 69 11.45 -16.27 1.41
C GLY A 69 10.27 -16.40 2.37
N HIS A 70 10.46 -16.87 3.62
CA HIS A 70 9.36 -16.94 4.58
C HIS A 70 9.06 -15.55 5.14
N SER A 71 7.87 -15.02 4.83
CA SER A 71 7.43 -13.65 5.15
C SER A 71 6.20 -13.59 6.07
N HIS A 72 5.57 -14.73 6.35
CA HIS A 72 4.39 -14.78 7.21
C HIS A 72 4.74 -14.54 8.69
N TYR A 73 3.80 -13.92 9.40
CA TYR A 73 3.85 -13.70 10.86
C TYR A 73 4.93 -12.74 11.37
N ILE A 74 5.48 -11.88 10.50
CA ILE A 74 6.33 -10.77 10.94
C ILE A 74 5.54 -9.81 11.84
N ASN A 75 4.29 -9.53 11.47
CA ASN A 75 3.40 -8.67 12.21
C ASN A 75 2.24 -9.44 12.86
N GLY A 76 1.75 -8.93 14.00
CA GLY A 76 0.65 -9.50 14.77
C GLY A 76 -0.75 -9.14 14.24
N ARG A 77 -1.78 -9.52 15.00
CA ARG A 77 -3.19 -9.39 14.58
C ARG A 77 -3.61 -7.94 14.41
N SER A 78 -3.18 -7.04 15.31
CA SER A 78 -3.54 -5.62 15.23
C SER A 78 -2.98 -4.94 13.98
N ALA A 79 -1.75 -5.30 13.59
CA ALA A 79 -1.14 -4.87 12.35
C ALA A 79 -1.86 -5.43 11.10
N LEU A 80 -2.31 -6.68 11.14
CA LEU A 80 -3.16 -7.24 10.08
C LEU A 80 -4.52 -6.52 9.98
N ILE A 81 -5.18 -6.25 11.11
CA ILE A 81 -6.41 -5.45 11.13
C ILE A 81 -6.13 -4.07 10.51
N HIS A 82 -5.02 -3.42 10.85
CA HIS A 82 -4.64 -2.14 10.27
C HIS A 82 -4.52 -2.21 8.75
N LEU A 83 -3.81 -3.20 8.21
CA LEU A 83 -3.69 -3.39 6.76
C LEU A 83 -5.05 -3.54 6.08
N HIS A 84 -5.95 -4.33 6.66
CA HIS A 84 -7.30 -4.48 6.12
C HIS A 84 -8.15 -3.22 6.26
N ARG A 85 -7.94 -2.41 7.31
CA ARG A 85 -8.53 -1.08 7.44
C ARG A 85 -8.01 -0.14 6.34
N LEU A 86 -6.71 -0.16 6.04
CA LEU A 86 -6.17 0.60 4.91
C LEU A 86 -6.82 0.18 3.59
N ARG A 87 -6.87 -1.12 3.27
CA ARG A 87 -7.56 -1.63 2.07
C ARG A 87 -9.00 -1.13 1.97
N ALA A 88 -9.74 -1.13 3.08
CA ALA A 88 -11.11 -0.65 3.13
C ALA A 88 -11.26 0.86 2.86
N LEU A 89 -10.23 1.66 3.13
CA LEU A 89 -10.21 3.11 2.88
C LEU A 89 -9.76 3.50 1.47
N MET A 90 -9.25 2.55 0.70
CA MET A 90 -8.62 2.83 -0.60
C MET A 90 -9.56 2.46 -1.73
N ASP A 91 -9.33 3.02 -2.91
CA ASP A 91 -10.06 2.64 -4.12
C ASP A 91 -9.35 1.48 -4.83
N ALA A 92 -8.01 1.42 -4.73
CA ALA A 92 -7.22 0.33 -5.26
C ALA A 92 -6.05 -0.07 -4.35
N VAL A 93 -5.70 -1.35 -4.39
CA VAL A 93 -4.47 -1.92 -3.82
C VAL A 93 -3.56 -2.37 -4.95
N ILE A 94 -2.30 -1.98 -4.88
CA ILE A 94 -1.27 -2.20 -5.90
C ILE A 94 -0.21 -3.13 -5.33
N VAL A 95 0.11 -4.20 -6.05
CA VAL A 95 1.27 -5.06 -5.76
C VAL A 95 2.10 -5.29 -7.02
N GLY A 96 3.39 -5.62 -6.84
CA GLY A 96 4.19 -6.17 -7.93
C GLY A 96 3.85 -7.63 -8.20
N VAL A 97 4.01 -8.08 -9.44
CA VAL A 97 3.82 -9.50 -9.80
C VAL A 97 4.73 -10.45 -9.02
N GLY A 98 5.91 -10.01 -8.54
CA GLY A 98 6.76 -10.83 -7.67
C GLY A 98 6.05 -11.22 -6.38
N THR A 99 5.38 -10.27 -5.74
CA THR A 99 4.53 -10.50 -4.55
C THR A 99 3.33 -11.37 -4.91
N ALA A 100 2.67 -11.12 -6.05
CA ALA A 100 1.53 -11.91 -6.49
C ALA A 100 1.89 -13.40 -6.67
N LEU A 101 3.05 -13.69 -7.26
CA LEU A 101 3.51 -15.06 -7.49
C LEU A 101 4.06 -15.73 -6.22
N ALA A 102 4.78 -14.99 -5.37
CA ALA A 102 5.43 -15.55 -4.18
C ALA A 102 4.44 -15.79 -3.03
N ASP A 103 3.57 -14.81 -2.74
CA ASP A 103 2.69 -14.84 -1.58
C ASP A 103 1.25 -15.25 -1.93
N ASN A 104 0.90 -15.28 -3.22
CA ASN A 104 -0.44 -15.53 -3.75
C ASN A 104 -1.58 -14.85 -2.94
N PRO A 105 -1.50 -13.53 -2.67
CA PRO A 105 -2.43 -12.86 -1.78
C PRO A 105 -3.79 -12.64 -2.46
N ALA A 106 -4.88 -12.75 -1.71
CA ALA A 106 -6.22 -12.41 -2.21
C ALA A 106 -6.46 -10.89 -2.31
N LEU A 107 -5.70 -10.07 -1.57
CA LEU A 107 -5.81 -8.60 -1.52
C LEU A 107 -7.21 -8.07 -1.17
N THR A 108 -7.98 -8.84 -0.40
CA THR A 108 -9.34 -8.49 0.05
C THR A 108 -9.35 -7.81 1.42
N VAL A 109 -10.53 -7.31 1.83
CA VAL A 109 -10.82 -6.90 3.22
C VAL A 109 -11.50 -8.05 3.96
N ARG A 110 -10.81 -8.66 4.94
CA ARG A 110 -11.32 -9.80 5.73
C ARG A 110 -11.17 -9.66 7.25
N HIS A 111 -10.30 -8.74 7.70
CA HIS A 111 -10.07 -8.47 9.12
C HIS A 111 -10.60 -7.10 9.58
N ALA A 112 -11.38 -6.42 8.73
CA ALA A 112 -12.04 -5.15 9.02
C ALA A 112 -13.39 -5.08 8.30
N THR A 113 -14.27 -4.18 8.71
CA THR A 113 -15.49 -3.87 7.96
C THR A 113 -15.20 -2.87 6.85
N GLY A 114 -15.70 -3.09 5.64
CA GLY A 114 -15.58 -2.14 4.53
C GLY A 114 -15.47 -2.85 3.17
N PRO A 115 -15.50 -2.09 2.07
CA PRO A 115 -15.40 -2.65 0.73
C PRO A 115 -13.98 -3.14 0.44
N SER A 116 -13.84 -4.24 -0.31
CA SER A 116 -12.55 -4.61 -0.88
C SER A 116 -12.16 -3.64 -2.02
N PRO A 117 -10.89 -3.20 -2.09
CA PRO A 117 -10.43 -2.30 -3.15
C PRO A 117 -10.29 -3.02 -4.50
N ALA A 118 -10.18 -2.26 -5.58
CA ALA A 118 -9.73 -2.78 -6.87
C ALA A 118 -8.30 -3.35 -6.74
N ARG A 119 -7.98 -4.39 -7.50
CA ARG A 119 -6.69 -5.09 -7.40
C ARG A 119 -5.86 -4.78 -8.62
N ILE A 120 -4.72 -4.14 -8.40
CA ILE A 120 -3.81 -3.72 -9.45
C ILE A 120 -2.52 -4.52 -9.33
N ILE A 121 -2.19 -5.28 -10.37
CA ILE A 121 -0.93 -6.03 -10.42
C ILE A 121 -0.02 -5.40 -11.47
N ILE A 122 1.16 -4.97 -11.03
CA ILE A 122 2.23 -4.50 -11.92
C ILE A 122 2.96 -5.72 -12.46
N ASP A 123 2.69 -6.08 -13.71
CA ASP A 123 3.28 -7.21 -14.41
C ASP A 123 3.80 -6.81 -15.81
N PRO A 124 4.94 -6.10 -15.88
CA PRO A 124 5.44 -5.54 -17.14
C PRO A 124 5.67 -6.58 -18.23
N ASN A 125 5.95 -7.83 -17.83
CA ASN A 125 6.37 -8.93 -18.70
C ASN A 125 5.33 -10.05 -18.84
N SER A 126 4.10 -9.86 -18.33
CA SER A 126 3.02 -10.86 -18.44
C SER A 126 3.39 -12.24 -17.88
N ARG A 127 3.90 -12.26 -16.64
CA ARG A 127 4.27 -13.47 -15.88
C ARG A 127 3.10 -14.14 -15.17
N LEU A 128 1.99 -13.44 -14.93
CA LEU A 128 0.82 -14.01 -14.27
C LEU A 128 0.21 -15.16 -15.09
N THR A 129 -0.31 -16.16 -14.39
CA THR A 129 -1.03 -17.29 -14.99
C THR A 129 -2.53 -17.09 -15.07
N MET A 130 -3.05 -16.00 -14.47
CA MET A 130 -4.47 -15.70 -14.25
C MET A 130 -5.18 -16.62 -13.26
N ASN A 131 -4.44 -17.46 -12.54
CA ASN A 131 -4.95 -18.30 -11.46
C ASN A 131 -4.61 -17.75 -10.06
N GLU A 132 -3.91 -16.62 -9.99
CA GLU A 132 -3.52 -15.99 -8.73
C GLU A 132 -4.76 -15.54 -7.94
N ALA A 133 -4.73 -15.69 -6.62
CA ALA A 133 -5.87 -15.44 -5.73
C ALA A 133 -6.40 -14.01 -5.86
N CYS A 134 -5.54 -13.02 -6.11
CA CYS A 134 -5.92 -11.62 -6.36
C CYS A 134 -6.72 -11.41 -7.65
N LEU A 135 -6.77 -12.37 -8.57
CA LEU A 135 -7.51 -12.28 -9.83
C LEU A 135 -8.85 -13.05 -9.78
N THR A 136 -9.11 -13.75 -8.67
CA THR A 136 -10.40 -14.40 -8.41
C THR A 136 -11.55 -13.40 -8.52
N ASP A 137 -12.63 -13.80 -9.20
CA ASP A 137 -13.82 -12.97 -9.30
C ASP A 137 -14.60 -12.96 -7.98
N ASP A 138 -14.56 -11.83 -7.30
CA ASP A 138 -15.41 -11.53 -6.15
C ASP A 138 -16.12 -10.17 -6.31
N ARG A 139 -16.34 -9.75 -7.56
CA ARG A 139 -16.94 -8.47 -7.98
C ARG A 139 -16.06 -7.24 -7.79
N ALA A 140 -14.89 -7.34 -7.15
CA ALA A 140 -13.93 -6.24 -7.19
C ALA A 140 -13.30 -6.12 -8.58
N ARG A 141 -13.01 -4.88 -9.01
CA ARG A 141 -12.31 -4.62 -10.28
C ARG A 141 -10.89 -5.16 -10.19
N ARG A 142 -10.44 -5.86 -11.25
CA ARG A 142 -9.12 -6.49 -11.33
C ARG A 142 -8.40 -5.95 -12.54
N ILE A 143 -7.22 -5.39 -12.35
CA ILE A 143 -6.45 -4.71 -13.38
C ILE A 143 -5.02 -5.23 -13.37
N VAL A 144 -4.51 -5.60 -14.54
CA VAL A 144 -3.09 -5.93 -14.74
C VAL A 144 -2.45 -4.85 -15.60
N LEU A 145 -1.38 -4.25 -15.08
CA LEU A 145 -0.58 -3.26 -15.80
C LEU A 145 0.60 -3.96 -16.47
N ARG A 146 0.72 -3.83 -17.80
CA ARG A 146 1.79 -4.47 -18.57
C ARG A 146 2.45 -3.53 -19.57
N ARG A 147 3.61 -3.93 -20.06
CA ARG A 147 4.29 -3.24 -21.18
C ARG A 147 3.62 -3.58 -22.51
N GLY A 148 3.57 -2.63 -23.44
CA GLY A 148 2.95 -2.83 -24.77
C GLY A 148 3.61 -3.84 -25.68
N SER A 149 4.85 -4.25 -25.41
CA SER A 149 5.55 -5.31 -26.14
C SER A 149 5.58 -6.66 -25.43
N ALA A 150 4.73 -6.86 -24.41
CA ALA A 150 4.61 -8.18 -23.77
C ALA A 150 3.92 -9.18 -24.73
N ALA A 151 4.63 -10.27 -25.05
CA ALA A 151 4.33 -11.16 -26.17
C ALA A 151 3.13 -12.11 -25.94
N HIS A 152 2.63 -12.22 -24.71
CA HIS A 152 1.58 -13.19 -24.38
C HIS A 152 0.19 -12.53 -24.38
N VAL A 153 -0.69 -13.06 -25.24
CA VAL A 153 -2.14 -12.89 -25.08
C VAL A 153 -2.53 -13.75 -23.90
N ILE A 154 -2.90 -13.10 -22.81
CA ILE A 154 -3.42 -13.79 -21.64
C ILE A 154 -4.94 -13.82 -21.78
N ASP A 155 -5.56 -14.99 -21.62
CA ASP A 155 -7.02 -15.05 -21.48
C ASP A 155 -7.41 -14.28 -20.21
N SER A 156 -7.91 -13.06 -20.41
CA SER A 156 -8.15 -12.10 -19.35
C SER A 156 -9.63 -11.99 -19.03
N SER A 157 -10.41 -13.07 -19.17
CA SER A 157 -11.85 -13.03 -18.89
C SER A 157 -12.12 -12.41 -17.51
N GLY A 158 -12.78 -11.25 -17.47
CA GLY A 158 -13.07 -10.50 -16.24
C GLY A 158 -11.90 -9.70 -15.63
N VAL A 159 -10.71 -9.72 -16.24
CA VAL A 159 -9.52 -8.95 -15.81
C VAL A 159 -9.21 -7.88 -16.86
N GLU A 160 -9.12 -6.63 -16.41
CA GLU A 160 -8.82 -5.50 -17.28
C GLU A 160 -7.31 -5.39 -17.49
N ILE A 161 -6.88 -5.23 -18.74
CA ILE A 161 -5.46 -5.11 -19.08
C ILE A 161 -5.18 -3.67 -19.51
N ILE A 162 -4.38 -2.95 -18.71
CA ILE A 162 -3.89 -1.62 -19.08
C ILE A 162 -2.47 -1.75 -19.58
N THR A 163 -2.27 -1.34 -20.83
CA THR A 163 -0.98 -1.38 -21.49
C THR A 163 -0.32 -0.01 -21.43
N MET A 164 0.97 0.02 -21.07
CA MET A 164 1.74 1.24 -20.87
C MET A 164 3.16 1.11 -21.46
N PRO A 165 3.81 2.23 -21.82
CA PRO A 165 5.24 2.20 -22.15
C PRO A 165 6.07 1.84 -20.91
N GLY A 166 7.07 1.00 -21.09
CA GLY A 166 8.12 0.78 -20.09
C GLY A 166 9.24 1.81 -20.26
N ASN A 167 10.01 2.06 -19.20
CA ASN A 167 11.27 2.80 -19.29
C ASN A 167 12.40 1.95 -19.92
N ASP A 168 13.62 2.47 -19.93
CA ASP A 168 14.79 1.79 -20.51
C ASP A 168 15.09 0.42 -19.87
N THR A 169 14.68 0.21 -18.61
CA THR A 169 14.83 -1.08 -17.92
C THR A 169 13.61 -2.00 -18.10
N GLY A 170 12.60 -1.56 -18.85
CA GLY A 170 11.33 -2.25 -19.06
C GLY A 170 10.33 -2.13 -17.91
N ALA A 171 10.66 -1.37 -16.86
CA ALA A 171 9.77 -1.13 -15.72
C ALA A 171 8.70 -0.08 -16.05
N LEU A 172 7.53 -0.21 -15.41
CA LEU A 172 6.46 0.77 -15.52
C LEU A 172 6.69 1.92 -14.52
N SER A 173 6.58 3.16 -14.99
CA SER A 173 6.82 4.37 -14.20
C SER A 173 5.71 4.59 -13.15
N PRO A 174 6.02 4.73 -11.84
CA PRO A 174 4.99 4.96 -10.81
C PRO A 174 4.13 6.21 -11.05
N PRO A 175 4.68 7.39 -11.43
CA PRO A 175 3.85 8.54 -11.82
C PRO A 175 2.87 8.22 -12.95
N ALA A 176 3.32 7.50 -14.00
CA ALA A 176 2.45 7.12 -15.09
C ALA A 176 1.35 6.15 -14.63
N ILE A 177 1.68 5.20 -13.73
CA ILE A 177 0.69 4.26 -13.16
C ILE A 177 -0.41 5.05 -12.44
N ILE A 178 -0.03 6.02 -11.60
CA ILE A 178 -0.98 6.87 -10.87
C ILE A 178 -1.90 7.60 -11.84
N THR A 179 -1.36 8.25 -12.88
CA THR A 179 -2.17 8.94 -13.90
C THR A 179 -3.17 7.99 -14.59
N ARG A 180 -2.74 6.80 -15.01
CA ARG A 180 -3.63 5.84 -15.68
C ARG A 180 -4.73 5.29 -14.77
N LEU A 181 -4.43 5.12 -13.48
CA LEU A 181 -5.42 4.68 -12.50
C LEU A 181 -6.41 5.81 -12.17
N ALA A 182 -5.94 7.06 -12.08
CA ALA A 182 -6.79 8.23 -11.91
C ALA A 182 -7.78 8.41 -13.09
N GLU A 183 -7.30 8.26 -14.32
CA GLU A 183 -8.15 8.22 -15.54
C GLU A 183 -9.20 7.11 -15.49
N ALA A 184 -8.91 6.00 -14.79
CA ALA A 184 -9.84 4.90 -14.57
C ALA A 184 -10.76 5.11 -13.35
N GLY A 185 -10.72 6.29 -12.70
CA GLY A 185 -11.53 6.64 -11.54
C GLY A 185 -10.99 6.12 -10.20
N LEU A 186 -9.73 5.66 -10.15
CA LEU A 186 -9.07 5.13 -8.96
C LEU A 186 -8.04 6.14 -8.47
N THR A 187 -8.43 6.97 -7.50
CA THR A 187 -7.60 8.10 -7.04
C THR A 187 -6.97 7.88 -5.67
N ARG A 188 -7.50 6.98 -4.84
CA ARG A 188 -6.84 6.58 -3.57
C ARG A 188 -6.19 5.22 -3.70
N LEU A 189 -4.87 5.23 -3.71
CA LEU A 189 -4.04 4.09 -4.06
C LEU A 189 -3.24 3.63 -2.84
N LEU A 190 -3.30 2.35 -2.55
CA LEU A 190 -2.46 1.71 -1.54
C LEU A 190 -1.45 0.78 -2.22
N VAL A 191 -0.18 1.09 -2.07
CA VAL A 191 0.92 0.23 -2.53
C VAL A 191 1.30 -0.71 -1.39
N GLU A 192 1.01 -2.00 -1.58
CA GLU A 192 1.39 -3.07 -0.66
C GLU A 192 2.46 -3.95 -1.28
N GLY A 193 3.25 -4.60 -0.42
CA GLY A 193 3.91 -5.86 -0.76
C GLY A 193 5.06 -5.77 -1.78
N GLY A 194 6.21 -6.32 -1.37
CA GLY A 194 7.41 -6.45 -2.18
C GLY A 194 8.28 -5.21 -2.10
N ALA A 195 9.52 -5.39 -1.59
CA ALA A 195 10.50 -4.32 -1.44
C ALA A 195 10.67 -3.52 -2.74
N HIS A 196 10.62 -4.18 -3.89
CA HIS A 196 10.80 -3.55 -5.20
C HIS A 196 9.70 -2.52 -5.53
N THR A 197 8.42 -2.88 -5.40
CA THR A 197 7.31 -2.00 -5.78
C THR A 197 7.25 -0.77 -4.87
N VAL A 198 7.31 -0.98 -3.55
CA VAL A 198 7.31 0.12 -2.58
C VAL A 198 8.52 1.03 -2.80
N SER A 199 9.71 0.45 -3.02
CA SER A 199 10.92 1.23 -3.30
C SER A 199 10.82 2.03 -4.60
N ALA A 200 10.21 1.48 -5.65
CA ALA A 200 10.03 2.19 -6.91
C ALA A 200 9.16 3.44 -6.73
N PHE A 201 8.03 3.32 -6.03
CA PHE A 201 7.16 4.47 -5.73
C PHE A 201 7.86 5.50 -4.84
N LEU A 202 8.60 5.06 -3.82
CA LEU A 202 9.36 5.95 -2.94
C LEU A 202 10.49 6.68 -3.68
N ALA A 203 11.27 5.97 -4.50
CA ALA A 203 12.35 6.54 -5.30
C ALA A 203 11.82 7.56 -6.32
N ALA A 204 10.63 7.32 -6.89
CA ALA A 204 9.96 8.22 -7.81
C ALA A 204 9.27 9.41 -7.13
N ARG A 205 9.38 9.58 -5.80
CA ARG A 205 8.65 10.60 -5.01
C ARG A 205 7.14 10.58 -5.26
N ALA A 206 6.61 9.38 -5.45
CA ALA A 206 5.23 9.14 -5.86
C ALA A 206 4.33 8.71 -4.70
N LEU A 207 4.80 8.85 -3.45
CA LEU A 207 4.04 8.57 -2.24
C LEU A 207 3.74 9.87 -1.49
N ASP A 208 2.50 10.03 -1.05
CA ASP A 208 2.09 11.10 -0.14
C ASP A 208 2.28 10.66 1.32
N ARG A 209 2.08 9.36 1.59
CA ARG A 209 2.20 8.79 2.93
C ARG A 209 2.75 7.36 2.90
N MET A 210 3.37 6.93 3.98
CA MET A 210 3.82 5.54 4.13
C MET A 210 3.66 5.09 5.58
N HIS A 211 3.08 3.92 5.79
CA HIS A 211 3.00 3.29 7.10
C HIS A 211 3.95 2.09 7.15
N PHE A 212 4.94 2.14 8.06
CA PHE A 212 5.72 0.97 8.43
C PHE A 212 5.03 0.24 9.58
N LEU A 213 4.88 -1.08 9.47
CA LEU A 213 4.48 -1.96 10.56
C LEU A 213 5.71 -2.75 11.00
N VAL A 214 6.30 -2.35 12.12
CA VAL A 214 7.53 -2.95 12.65
C VAL A 214 7.16 -3.98 13.72
N GLY A 215 7.35 -5.26 13.39
CA GLY A 215 7.13 -6.36 14.31
C GLY A 215 8.27 -6.51 15.32
N PRO A 216 8.01 -6.98 16.56
CA PRO A 216 9.01 -7.11 17.62
C PRO A 216 9.92 -8.33 17.44
N MET A 217 10.53 -8.47 16.25
CA MET A 217 11.43 -9.57 15.90
C MET A 217 12.64 -9.08 15.12
N ILE A 218 13.71 -9.88 15.12
CA ILE A 218 14.94 -9.66 14.35
C ILE A 218 15.14 -10.88 13.45
N ILE A 219 15.28 -10.66 12.14
CA ILE A 219 15.39 -11.75 11.16
C ILE A 219 16.86 -12.03 10.79
N GLY A 220 17.69 -10.98 10.70
CA GLY A 220 19.09 -11.08 10.27
C GLY A 220 19.23 -10.91 8.76
N SER A 221 19.71 -11.95 8.07
CA SER A 221 20.13 -11.88 6.66
C SER A 221 18.99 -11.95 5.64
N GLY A 222 17.79 -11.50 6.01
CA GLY A 222 16.64 -11.41 5.11
C GLY A 222 16.77 -10.29 4.06
N PRO A 223 15.95 -10.29 3.00
CA PRO A 223 15.83 -9.14 2.12
C PRO A 223 15.40 -7.89 2.89
N ALA A 224 16.03 -6.75 2.57
CA ALA A 224 15.65 -5.45 3.12
C ALA A 224 14.27 -5.03 2.60
N GLY A 225 13.51 -4.30 3.43
CA GLY A 225 12.19 -3.80 3.04
C GLY A 225 12.20 -2.67 2.04
N LEU A 226 13.29 -1.90 1.97
CA LEU A 226 13.51 -0.85 0.97
C LEU A 226 14.87 -1.03 0.29
N THR A 227 14.91 -0.74 -1.00
CA THR A 227 16.12 -0.73 -1.82
C THR A 227 16.05 0.49 -2.74
N LEU A 228 16.69 1.57 -2.32
CA LEU A 228 16.70 2.85 -3.02
C LEU A 228 18.05 3.06 -3.73
N PRO A 229 18.12 4.00 -4.70
CA PRO A 229 19.39 4.41 -5.30
C PRO A 229 20.43 4.80 -4.24
N VAL A 230 21.71 4.57 -4.57
CA VAL A 230 22.82 5.02 -3.73
C VAL A 230 22.82 6.54 -3.65
N ILE A 231 23.04 7.07 -2.45
CA ILE A 231 23.26 8.49 -2.19
C ILE A 231 24.69 8.70 -1.70
N GLU A 232 25.30 9.82 -2.04
CA GLU A 232 26.67 10.13 -1.59
C GLU A 232 26.67 10.72 -0.17
N THR A 233 25.62 11.48 0.18
CA THR A 233 25.56 12.24 1.43
C THR A 233 24.19 12.14 2.11
N LEU A 234 24.16 12.39 3.43
CA LEU A 234 22.93 12.42 4.22
C LEU A 234 21.99 13.60 3.88
N LYS A 235 22.41 14.53 3.02
CA LYS A 235 21.57 15.63 2.51
C LYS A 235 20.55 15.14 1.49
N GLU A 236 20.89 14.08 0.75
CA GLU A 236 20.02 13.47 -0.27
C GLU A 236 18.99 12.51 0.35
N ALA A 237 19.15 12.17 1.63
CA ALA A 237 18.26 11.27 2.35
C ALA A 237 16.82 11.81 2.39
N ILE A 238 15.86 10.91 2.20
CA ILE A 238 14.43 11.22 2.33
C ILE A 238 14.09 11.44 3.80
N ARG A 239 13.50 12.59 4.14
CA ARG A 239 13.16 12.97 5.52
C ARG A 239 11.66 13.31 5.66
N PRO A 240 10.78 12.30 5.81
CA PRO A 240 9.35 12.56 6.02
C PRO A 240 9.08 13.10 7.43
N SER A 241 7.93 13.77 7.59
CA SER A 241 7.36 14.01 8.93
C SER A 241 6.86 12.68 9.49
N MET A 242 7.08 12.43 10.78
CA MET A 242 6.85 11.12 11.38
C MET A 242 6.00 11.19 12.66
N LYS A 243 5.05 10.26 12.79
CA LYS A 243 4.36 9.92 14.05
C LYS A 243 4.47 8.42 14.29
N SER A 244 4.50 8.00 15.55
CA SER A 244 4.53 6.57 15.90
C SER A 244 3.39 6.18 16.82
N TYR A 245 2.95 4.94 16.68
CA TYR A 245 1.85 4.36 17.45
C TYR A 245 2.23 2.94 17.87
N ASN A 246 2.15 2.67 19.16
CA ASN A 246 2.25 1.29 19.65
C ASN A 246 0.91 0.59 19.39
N LEU A 247 0.97 -0.53 18.68
CA LEU A 247 -0.16 -1.42 18.48
C LEU A 247 -0.18 -2.48 19.59
N PRO A 248 -1.35 -3.06 19.88
CA PRO A 248 -1.42 -4.26 20.70
C PRO A 248 -0.55 -5.38 20.13
N GLU A 249 -0.11 -6.31 20.99
CA GLU A 249 0.76 -7.45 20.65
C GLU A 249 2.21 -7.07 20.28
N GLY A 250 2.58 -5.79 20.39
CA GLY A 250 3.98 -5.34 20.35
C GLY A 250 4.45 -4.80 19.00
N ASP A 251 3.61 -4.79 17.96
CA ASP A 251 3.92 -4.08 16.72
C ASP A 251 3.99 -2.56 16.95
N MET A 252 4.88 -1.89 16.23
CA MET A 252 4.97 -0.44 16.16
C MET A 252 4.58 0.03 14.77
N LEU A 253 3.58 0.91 14.69
CA LEU A 253 3.22 1.61 13.46
C LEU A 253 3.98 2.92 13.40
N ILE A 254 4.73 3.13 12.31
CA ILE A 254 5.40 4.39 12.01
C ILE A 254 4.69 5.00 10.81
N ASP A 255 4.05 6.14 11.04
CA ASP A 255 3.36 6.94 10.05
C ASP A 255 4.32 8.01 9.52
N CYS A 256 4.60 7.96 8.22
CA CYS A 256 5.46 8.91 7.52
C CYS A 256 4.64 9.69 6.50
N ALA A 257 4.58 11.01 6.63
CA ALA A 257 4.03 11.92 5.62
C ALA A 257 5.14 12.54 4.79
N PHE A 258 5.02 12.47 3.46
CA PHE A 258 5.91 13.14 2.52
C PHE A 258 5.22 14.41 2.08
N THR A 259 5.74 15.57 2.49
CA THR A 259 5.29 16.83 1.91
C THR A 259 5.69 16.83 0.43
N GLY A 260 4.75 17.20 -0.45
CA GLY A 260 5.13 17.59 -1.81
C GLY A 260 6.22 18.64 -1.66
N THR A 261 7.37 18.40 -2.28
CA THR A 261 8.49 19.34 -2.27
C THR A 261 8.11 20.57 -3.10
N GLU A 262 7.29 21.44 -2.54
CA GLU A 262 7.20 22.84 -2.95
C GLU A 262 7.96 23.67 -1.91
N GLY A 263 9.20 24.02 -2.27
CA GLY A 263 9.89 25.19 -1.73
C GLY A 263 10.43 25.11 -0.31
N GLU A 264 11.58 24.48 -0.13
CA GLU A 264 12.63 25.07 0.72
C GLU A 264 13.92 25.16 -0.12
N LYS A 265 14.20 26.39 -0.57
CA LYS A 265 15.51 26.83 -1.05
C LYS A 265 16.36 27.24 0.13
#